data_AF-A0AB34GS09-F1
#
_entry.id   AF-A0AB34GS09-F1
#
_cell.length_a   1.000
_cell.length_b   1.000
_cell.length_c   1.000
_cell.angle_alpha   90.00
_cell.angle_beta   90.00
_cell.angle_gamma   90.00
#
_symmetry.space_group_name_H-M   'P 1'
#
loop_
_entity.id
_entity.type
_entity.pdbx_description
1 polymer ?
#
loop_
_entity_poly.entity_id
_entity_poly.type
_entity_poly.pdbx_seq_one_letter_code
_entity_poly.pdbx_strand_id
1 'polypeptide(L)'
;MRTGTSSSMFTAIPQHVHCSDNTHPCQSDMNIEGAWKRGYTGKNIVVTILDDGIERTHPDLMQNYDALASCDVNGNDLDPMPRYDASNENK
;
A
#
# COMPACT_ATOMS: atom_id res chain seq x y z
N MET A 1 -36.67 -13.23 -3.28
CA MET A 1 -35.43 -13.54 -4.03
C MET A 1 -35.08 -12.33 -4.89
N ARG A 2 -34.03 -11.59 -4.54
CA ARG A 2 -33.43 -10.56 -5.42
C ARG A 2 -31.94 -10.86 -5.48
N THR A 3 -31.50 -11.37 -6.62
CA THR A 3 -30.10 -11.65 -6.93
C THR A 3 -29.42 -10.35 -7.32
N GLY A 4 -28.60 -9.80 -6.43
CA GLY A 4 -27.69 -8.71 -6.76
C GLY A 4 -26.29 -9.28 -6.96
N THR A 5 -25.88 -9.45 -8.20
CA THR A 5 -24.47 -9.72 -8.54
C THR A 5 -23.69 -8.43 -8.33
N SER A 6 -23.00 -8.30 -7.19
CA SER A 6 -22.02 -7.23 -7.02
C SER A 6 -20.78 -7.60 -7.82
N SER A 7 -20.74 -7.15 -9.07
CA SER A 7 -19.52 -7.21 -9.87
C SER A 7 -18.58 -6.15 -9.31
N SER A 8 -17.71 -6.56 -8.39
CA SER A 8 -16.63 -5.72 -7.88
C SER A 8 -15.72 -5.37 -9.06
N MET A 9 -15.89 -4.18 -9.62
CA MET A 9 -14.97 -3.65 -10.61
C MET A 9 -13.63 -3.41 -9.91
N PHE A 10 -12.65 -4.26 -10.19
CA PHE A 10 -11.25 -3.92 -9.95
C PHE A 10 -10.89 -2.80 -10.93
N THR A 11 -10.97 -1.55 -10.47
CA THR A 11 -10.36 -0.44 -11.19
C THR A 11 -8.86 -0.60 -11.05
N ALA A 12 -8.18 -1.01 -12.11
CA ALA A 12 -6.73 -0.95 -12.16
C ALA A 12 -6.32 0.53 -12.17
N ILE A 13 -5.77 1.02 -11.06
CA ILE A 13 -5.10 2.31 -11.03
C ILE A 13 -3.77 2.12 -11.78
N PRO A 14 -3.47 2.93 -12.81
CA PRO A 14 -2.17 2.89 -13.47
C PRO A 14 -1.07 3.16 -12.45
N GLN A 15 -0.24 2.16 -12.18
CA GLN A 15 0.95 2.29 -11.34
C GLN A 15 1.99 3.14 -12.08
N HIS A 16 2.41 4.25 -11.45
CA HIS A 16 3.39 5.17 -11.99
C HIS A 16 4.81 4.60 -11.80
N VAL A 17 5.27 3.79 -12.75
CA VAL A 17 6.69 3.44 -12.87
C VAL A 17 7.38 4.61 -13.59
N HIS A 18 8.19 5.37 -12.86
CA HIS A 18 8.94 6.49 -13.45
C HIS A 18 10.12 5.94 -14.24
N CYS A 19 9.99 5.90 -15.56
CA CYS A 19 11.05 5.49 -16.46
C CYS A 19 11.58 6.71 -17.23
N SER A 20 12.70 7.26 -16.78
CA SER A 20 13.42 8.33 -17.47
C SER A 20 14.43 7.72 -18.44
N ASP A 21 14.00 7.26 -19.62
CA ASP A 21 14.80 7.34 -20.86
C ASP A 21 14.04 6.74 -22.06
N ASN A 22 13.92 7.53 -23.12
CA ASN A 22 13.17 7.21 -24.35
C ASN A 22 13.90 6.23 -25.31
N THR A 23 14.88 5.46 -24.82
CA THR A 23 15.78 4.65 -25.66
C THR A 23 15.77 3.15 -25.34
N HIS A 24 15.07 2.72 -24.29
CA HIS A 24 14.83 1.30 -24.00
C HIS A 24 13.35 1.09 -23.67
N PRO A 25 12.64 0.10 -24.25
CA PRO A 25 11.33 -0.26 -23.76
C PRO A 25 11.53 -0.77 -22.33
N CYS A 26 11.09 0.01 -21.36
CA CYS A 26 11.19 -0.32 -19.95
C CYS A 26 10.26 -1.50 -19.63
N GLN A 27 10.70 -2.70 -19.97
CA GLN A 27 10.02 -3.94 -19.60
C GLN A 27 10.64 -4.46 -18.31
N SER A 28 10.16 -3.94 -17.19
CA SER A 28 10.30 -4.61 -15.89
C SER A 28 8.97 -4.59 -15.15
N ASP A 29 7.95 -5.17 -15.78
CA ASP A 29 6.64 -5.37 -15.16
C ASP A 29 6.62 -6.71 -14.42
N MET A 30 6.26 -6.68 -13.13
CA MET A 30 6.20 -7.90 -12.29
C MET A 30 5.03 -8.84 -12.63
N ASN A 31 4.30 -8.60 -13.73
CA ASN A 31 3.10 -9.34 -14.14
C ASN A 31 2.04 -9.45 -13.01
N ILE A 32 1.83 -8.36 -12.27
CA ILE A 32 0.87 -8.33 -11.14
C ILE A 32 -0.57 -8.61 -11.60
N GLU A 33 -0.93 -8.20 -12.82
CA GLU A 33 -2.23 -8.50 -13.40
C GLU A 33 -2.45 -10.01 -13.57
N GLY A 34 -1.41 -10.78 -13.90
CA GLY A 34 -1.48 -12.23 -14.02
C GLY A 34 -1.83 -12.90 -12.70
N ALA A 35 -1.31 -12.39 -11.58
CA ALA A 35 -1.65 -12.86 -10.24
C ALA A 35 -3.10 -12.47 -9.86
N TRP A 36 -3.50 -11.23 -10.14
CA TRP A 36 -4.85 -10.74 -9.85
C TRP A 36 -5.92 -11.48 -10.66
N LYS A 37 -5.68 -11.76 -11.95
CA LYS A 37 -6.57 -12.56 -12.81
C LYS A 37 -6.74 -14.00 -12.30
N ARG A 38 -5.77 -14.51 -11.52
CA ARG A 38 -5.84 -15.81 -10.84
C ARG A 38 -6.49 -15.72 -9.44
N GLY A 39 -6.90 -14.53 -9.00
CA GLY A 39 -7.59 -14.29 -7.73
C GLY A 39 -6.67 -13.99 -6.54
N TYR A 40 -5.35 -13.85 -6.74
CA TYR A 40 -4.43 -13.50 -5.67
C TYR A 40 -4.33 -11.99 -5.49
N THR A 41 -4.88 -11.44 -4.41
CA THR A 41 -4.94 -9.98 -4.20
C THR A 41 -4.21 -9.52 -2.94
N GLY A 42 -3.62 -10.43 -2.16
CA GLY A 42 -3.09 -10.13 -0.82
C GLY A 42 -4.16 -10.06 0.28
N LYS A 43 -5.43 -10.39 -0.01
CA LYS A 43 -6.49 -10.43 1.01
C LYS A 43 -6.10 -11.40 2.14
N ASN A 44 -6.28 -10.96 3.39
CA ASN A 44 -5.89 -11.66 4.63
C ASN A 44 -4.39 -11.85 4.82
N ILE A 45 -3.55 -11.15 4.04
CA ILE A 45 -2.12 -11.05 4.29
C ILE A 45 -1.86 -9.74 5.02
N VAL A 46 -1.07 -9.81 6.09
CA VAL A 46 -0.61 -8.65 6.87
C VAL A 46 0.85 -8.40 6.53
N VAL A 47 1.17 -7.14 6.22
CA VAL A 47 2.53 -6.69 5.88
C VAL A 47 2.89 -5.55 6.81
N THR A 48 4.07 -5.62 7.42
CA THR A 48 4.64 -4.53 8.23
C THR A 48 5.71 -3.82 7.42
N ILE A 49 5.66 -2.48 7.42
CA ILE A 49 6.65 -1.61 6.80
C ILE A 49 7.56 -1.07 7.92
N LEU A 50 8.87 -1.25 7.80
CA LEU A 50 9.85 -0.71 8.75
C LEU A 50 10.46 0.56 8.14
N ASP A 51 9.96 1.72 8.55
CA ASP A 51 10.32 3.02 7.96
C ASP A 51 10.14 4.16 8.99
N ASP A 52 9.92 5.40 8.52
CA ASP A 52 9.71 6.62 9.32
C ASP A 52 8.29 6.82 9.89
N GLY A 53 7.34 5.97 9.51
CA GLY A 53 5.96 5.98 10.01
C GLY A 53 4.96 5.63 8.92
N ILE A 54 3.68 5.59 9.27
CA ILE A 54 2.58 5.41 8.32
C ILE A 54 1.42 6.34 8.66
N GLU A 55 0.97 7.11 7.68
CA GLU A 55 -0.21 7.97 7.82
C GLU A 55 -1.50 7.13 7.80
N ARG A 56 -1.86 6.54 8.94
CA ARG A 56 -3.00 5.62 9.08
C ARG A 56 -4.37 6.23 8.71
N THR A 57 -4.47 7.56 8.62
CA THR A 57 -5.69 8.28 8.23
C THR A 57 -5.76 8.61 6.73
N HIS A 58 -4.73 8.31 5.94
CA HIS A 58 -4.75 8.56 4.51
C HIS A 58 -5.89 7.77 3.83
N PRO A 59 -6.72 8.38 2.96
CA PRO A 59 -7.91 7.73 2.39
C PRO A 59 -7.60 6.42 1.65
N ASP A 60 -6.44 6.32 1.03
CA ASP A 60 -6.01 5.11 0.30
C ASP A 60 -5.47 3.99 1.21
N LEU A 61 -5.11 4.30 2.46
CA LEU A 61 -4.50 3.34 3.40
C LEU A 61 -5.44 2.95 4.53
N MET A 62 -6.29 3.87 4.99
CA MET A 62 -7.15 3.71 6.17
C MET A 62 -8.03 2.45 6.13
N GLN A 63 -8.44 2.01 4.95
CA GLN A 63 -9.26 0.80 4.79
C GLN A 63 -8.49 -0.51 5.01
N ASN A 64 -7.17 -0.50 4.82
CA ASN A 64 -6.30 -1.68 4.90
C ASN A 64 -5.29 -1.59 6.07
N TYR A 65 -5.35 -0.56 6.90
CA TYR A 65 -4.46 -0.38 8.05
C TYR A 65 -4.73 -1.43 9.14
N ASP A 66 -3.66 -2.03 9.67
CA ASP A 66 -3.71 -2.95 10.81
C ASP A 66 -2.87 -2.42 11.97
N ALA A 67 -3.55 -2.06 13.07
CA ALA A 67 -2.91 -1.53 14.28
C ALA A 67 -2.06 -2.57 15.01
N LEU A 68 -2.34 -3.88 14.86
CA LEU A 68 -1.53 -4.93 15.48
C LEU A 68 -0.24 -5.18 14.71
N ALA A 69 -0.18 -4.76 13.46
CA ALA A 69 0.99 -4.84 12.59
C ALA A 69 1.89 -3.59 12.67
N SER A 70 1.53 -2.63 13.52
CA SER A 70 2.13 -1.29 13.55
C SER A 70 2.52 -0.89 14.97
N CYS A 71 3.66 -0.23 15.10
CA CYS A 71 4.15 0.37 16.35
C CYS A 71 5.16 1.47 16.03
N ASP A 72 5.23 2.49 16.87
CA ASP A 72 6.34 3.44 16.86
C ASP A 72 7.40 2.99 17.87
N VAL A 73 8.49 2.44 17.34
CA VAL A 73 9.63 1.97 18.16
C VAL A 73 10.40 3.15 18.75
N ASN A 74 10.41 4.30 18.09
CA ASN A 74 11.19 5.45 18.51
C ASN A 74 10.49 6.24 19.63
N GLY A 75 9.17 6.42 19.51
CA GLY A 75 8.31 6.95 20.58
C GLY A 75 7.99 5.92 21.67
N ASN A 76 8.27 4.64 21.42
CA ASN A 76 7.90 3.51 22.27
C ASN A 76 6.40 3.49 22.59
N ASP A 77 5.59 3.66 21.55
CA ASP A 77 4.13 3.63 21.61
C ASP A 77 3.52 2.88 20.40
N LEU A 78 2.18 2.84 20.33
CA LEU A 78 1.43 2.10 19.30
C LEU A 78 0.90 3.00 18.16
N ASP A 79 1.23 4.29 18.14
CA ASP A 79 0.79 5.24 17.11
C ASP A 79 1.92 5.52 16.12
N PRO A 80 1.96 4.83 14.96
CA PRO A 80 3.03 4.99 13.98
C PRO A 80 2.87 6.26 13.12
N MET A 81 2.11 7.25 13.57
CA MET A 81 1.86 8.48 12.80
C MET A 81 3.17 9.24 12.57
N PRO A 82 3.50 9.61 11.33
CA PRO A 82 4.73 10.33 11.03
C PRO A 82 4.83 11.65 11.80
N ARG A 83 6.04 11.98 12.24
CA ARG A 83 6.37 13.28 12.85
C ARG A 83 6.96 14.19 11.77
N TYR A 84 6.23 15.24 11.40
CA TYR A 84 6.72 16.26 10.47
C TYR A 84 7.55 17.33 11.19
N ASP A 85 8.54 16.90 11.99
CA ASP A 85 9.47 17.85 12.58
C ASP A 85 10.50 18.33 11.56
N ALA A 86 11.11 19.49 11.81
CA ALA A 86 12.04 20.10 10.87
C ALA A 86 13.33 19.29 10.66
N SER A 87 13.57 18.23 11.45
CA SER A 87 14.74 17.37 11.31
C SER A 87 14.57 16.29 10.24
N ASN A 88 13.35 15.95 9.80
CA ASN A 88 13.11 14.76 8.96
C ASN A 88 13.80 13.50 9.52
N GLU A 89 14.02 13.46 10.85
CA GLU A 89 14.67 12.35 11.53
C GLU A 89 13.59 11.53 12.21
N ASN A 90 13.67 10.21 12.02
CA ASN A 90 12.87 9.27 12.78
C ASN A 90 13.46 9.14 14.20
N LYS A 91 13.11 10.09 15.08
CA LYS A 91 13.51 10.15 16.51
C LYS A 91 12.48 9.56 17.44
#